data_AF-A0A8T1IFN0-F1
#
_entry.id   AF-A0A8T1IFN0-F1
#
_cell.length_a   1.000
_cell.length_b   1.000
_cell.length_c   1.000
_cell.angle_alpha   90.00
_cell.angle_beta   90.00
_cell.angle_gamma   90.00
#
_symmetry.space_group_name_H-M   'P 1'
#
loop_
_entity.id
_entity.type
_entity.pdbx_description
1 polymer ?
#
loop_
_entity_poly.entity_id
_entity_poly.type
_entity_poly.pdbx_seq_one_letter_code
_entity_poly.pdbx_strand_id
1 'polypeptide(L)' 'MDDYFAAELKTKFSVTASVRTIQRLLKNVDHLVYTKMDRTLPLTAAHKSARMAWAEEHILNPEV' A
#
# COMPACT_ATOMS: atom_id res chain seq x y z
N MET A 1 1.50 -10.05 -20.33
CA MET A 1 2.72 -9.58 -19.65
C MET A 1 2.41 -9.76 -18.18
N ASP A 2 3.09 -10.68 -17.51
CA ASP A 2 2.72 -11.06 -16.14
C ASP A 2 2.98 -9.90 -15.18
N ASP A 3 1.92 -9.40 -14.53
CA ASP A 3 2.03 -8.39 -13.49
C ASP A 3 2.52 -9.05 -12.20
N TYR A 4 3.83 -8.96 -11.93
CA TYR A 4 4.42 -9.46 -10.69
C TYR A 4 4.45 -8.37 -9.61
N PHE A 5 4.04 -8.71 -8.38
CA PHE A 5 4.18 -7.80 -7.25
C PHE A 5 5.64 -7.69 -6.79
N ALA A 6 6.03 -6.54 -6.23
CA ALA A 6 7.38 -6.35 -5.68
C ALA A 6 7.74 -7.40 -4.59
N ALA A 7 6.75 -7.90 -3.85
CA ALA A 7 6.94 -8.98 -2.89
C ALA A 7 7.18 -10.34 -3.57
N GLU A 8 6.50 -10.62 -4.68
CA GLU A 8 6.69 -11.82 -5.48
C GLU A 8 8.01 -11.78 -6.25
N LEU A 9 8.42 -10.61 -6.72
CA LEU A 9 9.74 -10.40 -7.31
C LEU A 9 10.84 -10.68 -6.27
N LYS A 10 10.63 -10.26 -5.02
CA LYS A 10 11.58 -10.53 -3.94
C LYS A 10 11.77 -12.04 -3.73
N THR A 11 10.69 -12.81 -3.69
CA THR A 11 10.75 -14.27 -3.49
C THR A 11 11.27 -14.98 -4.72
N LYS A 12 10.81 -14.61 -5.92
CA LYS A 12 11.22 -15.20 -7.20
C LYS A 12 12.70 -15.01 -7.50
N PHE A 13 13.25 -13.84 -7.18
CA PHE A 13 14.66 -13.50 -7.43
C PHE A 13 15.54 -13.58 -6.18
N SER A 14 15.01 -14.12 -5.06
CA SER A 14 15.73 -14.28 -3.80
C SER A 14 16.46 -13.00 -3.34
N VAL A 15 15.83 -11.85 -3.53
CA VAL A 15 16.45 -10.54 -3.26
C VAL A 15 16.49 -10.30 -1.75
N THR A 16 17.67 -10.05 -1.20
CA THR A 16 17.84 -9.80 0.25
C THR A 16 17.29 -8.44 0.69
N ALA A 17 17.10 -7.50 -0.25
CA ALA A 17 16.63 -6.15 0.01
C ALA A 17 15.17 -6.08 0.52
N SER A 18 14.82 -4.96 1.13
CA SER A 18 13.44 -4.69 1.54
C SER A 18 12.52 -4.51 0.32
N VAL A 19 11.22 -4.81 0.47
CA VAL A 19 10.21 -4.55 -0.58
C VAL A 19 10.20 -3.06 -0.97
N ARG A 20 10.39 -2.16 0.00
CA ARG A 20 10.48 -0.71 -0.22
C ARG A 20 11.68 -0.33 -1.09
N THR A 21 12.82 -0.99 -0.90
CA THR A 21 14.03 -0.78 -1.72
C THR A 21 13.76 -1.20 -3.17
N ILE A 22 13.14 -2.37 -3.35
CA ILE A 22 12.76 -2.88 -4.68
C ILE A 22 11.81 -1.90 -5.36
N GLN A 23 10.76 -1.43 -4.68
CA GLN A 23 9.83 -0.43 -5.22
C GLN A 23 10.50 0.88 -5.61
N ARG A 24 11.43 1.40 -4.79
CA ARG A 24 12.16 2.64 -5.13
C ARG A 24 13.04 2.48 -6.37
N LEU A 25 13.71 1.33 -6.50
CA LEU A 25 14.52 1.03 -7.67
C LEU A 25 13.66 0.97 -8.93
N LEU A 26 12.57 0.19 -8.86
CA LEU A 26 11.64 -0.03 -9.96
C LEU A 26 10.93 1.26 -10.40
N LYS A 27 10.70 2.23 -9.48
CA LYS A 27 10.12 3.53 -9.82
C LYS A 27 10.99 4.36 -10.79
N ASN A 28 12.31 4.17 -10.77
CA ASN A 28 13.24 4.92 -11.60
C ASN A 28 13.54 4.24 -12.95
N VAL A 29 12.82 3.17 -13.28
CA VAL A 29 13.03 2.41 -14.51
C VAL A 29 12.02 2.88 -15.56
N ASP A 30 12.48 3.59 -16.59
CA ASP A 30 11.61 4.28 -17.56
C ASP A 30 10.67 3.37 -18.34
N HIS A 31 11.07 2.11 -18.58
CA HIS A 31 10.27 1.12 -19.28
C HIS A 31 9.30 0.36 -18.37
N LEU A 32 9.41 0.56 -17.05
CA LEU A 32 8.55 -0.09 -16.09
C LEU A 32 7.44 0.89 -15.70
N VAL A 33 6.29 0.75 -16.36
CA VAL A 33 5.09 1.49 -15.98
C VAL A 33 4.62 0.98 -14.62
N TYR A 34 5.06 1.65 -13.55
CA TYR A 34 4.57 1.38 -12.21
C TYR A 34 3.08 1.73 -12.16
N THR A 35 2.23 0.71 -12.24
CA THR A 35 0.80 0.85 -12.00
C THR A 35 0.55 0.64 -10.52
N LYS A 36 0.12 1.70 -9.82
CA LYS A 36 -0.31 1.59 -8.43
C LYS A 36 -1.51 0.66 -8.38
N MET A 37 -1.46 -0.34 -7.51
CA MET A 37 -2.56 -1.28 -7.31
C MET A 37 -3.84 -0.54 -6.92
N ASP A 38 -4.91 -0.75 -7.67
CA ASP A 38 -6.27 -0.40 -7.27
C ASP A 38 -6.89 -1.52 -6.42
N ARG A 39 -6.15 -1.97 -5.39
CA ARG A 39 -6.62 -2.95 -4.39
C ARG A 39 -7.21 -2.28 -3.16
N THR A 40 -7.71 -1.06 -3.30
CA THR A 40 -8.51 -0.46 -2.24
C THR A 40 -9.93 -0.96 -2.36
N LEU A 41 -10.40 -1.74 -1.38
CA LEU A 41 -11.85 -1.94 -1.21
C LEU A 41 -12.51 -0.56 -1.23
N PRO A 42 -13.59 -0.38 -2.02
CA PRO A 42 -14.23 0.92 -2.14
C PRO A 42 -14.61 1.42 -0.75
N LEU A 43 -14.19 2.63 -0.43
CA LEU A 43 -14.50 3.24 0.86
C LEU A 43 -15.99 3.64 0.84
N THR A 44 -16.83 2.72 1.31
CA THR A 44 -18.27 2.91 1.42
C THR A 44 -18.61 4.05 2.40
N ALA A 45 -19.82 4.59 2.28
CA ALA A 45 -20.31 5.60 3.22
C ALA A 45 -20.25 5.11 4.68
N ALA A 46 -20.57 3.83 4.93
CA ALA A 46 -20.48 3.23 6.26
C ALA A 46 -19.05 3.27 6.84
N HIS A 47 -18.03 2.97 6.02
CA HIS A 47 -16.64 3.07 6.46
C HIS A 47 -16.24 4.50 6.81
N LYS A 48 -16.74 5.50 6.05
CA LYS A 48 -16.47 6.92 6.32
C LYS A 48 -17.12 7.36 7.64
N SER A 49 -18.38 7.00 7.86
CA SER A 49 -19.10 7.30 9.10
C SER A 49 -18.43 6.66 10.32
N ALA A 50 -18.04 5.39 10.24
CA ALA A 50 -17.36 4.69 11.34
C ALA A 50 -16.01 5.33 11.68
N ARG A 51 -15.23 5.75 10.67
CA ARG A 51 -13.95 6.45 10.88
C ARG A 51 -14.13 7.83 11.50
N MET A 52 -15.16 8.57 11.11
CA MET A 52 -15.48 9.87 11.69
C MET A 52 -15.90 9.74 13.15
N ALA A 53 -16.79 8.79 13.46
CA ALA A 53 -17.22 8.53 14.84
C ALA A 53 -16.04 8.12 15.73
N TRP A 54 -15.17 7.23 15.24
CA TRP A 54 -13.96 6.84 15.94
C TRP A 54 -13.03 8.04 16.18
N ALA A 55 -12.82 8.89 15.17
CA ALA A 55 -12.00 10.08 15.31
C ALA A 55 -12.59 11.07 16.32
N GLU A 56 -13.90 11.35 16.24
CA GLU A 56 -14.61 12.22 17.19
C GLU A 56 -14.47 11.74 18.63
N GLU A 57 -14.57 10.43 18.86
CA GLU A 57 -14.39 9.81 20.18
C GLU A 57 -12.95 9.96 20.71
N HIS A 58 -11.94 9.94 19.84
CA HIS A 58 -10.52 9.87 20.23
C HIS A 58 -9.74 11.19 20.06
N ILE A 59 -10.35 12.26 19.52
CA ILE A 59 -9.69 13.56 19.31
C ILE A 59 -9.30 14.24 20.63
N LEU A 60 -10.05 14.01 21.72
CA LEU A 60 -9.86 14.71 22.99
C LEU A 60 -9.15 13.89 24.08
N ASN A 61 -8.81 12.61 23.82
CA ASN A 61 -8.11 11.80 24.81
C ASN A 61 -7.16 10.76 24.16
N PRO A 62 -5.85 11.05 24.07
CA PRO A 62 -4.88 10.17 23.39
C PRO A 62 -4.33 9.03 24.27
N GLU A 63 -4.89 8.77 25.46
CA GLU A 63 -4.36 7.78 26.42
C GLU A 63 -5.06 6.40 26.39
N VAL A 64 -5.37 5.89 25.19
CA VAL A 64 -5.54 4.44 24.96
C VAL A 64 -4.62 3.99 23.83
#